data_AF-A0A348XEE8-F1
#
_entry.id   AF-A0A348XEE8-F1
#
_cell.length_a   1.000
_cell.length_b   1.000
_cell.length_c   1.000
_cell.angle_alpha   90.00
_cell.angle_beta   90.00
_cell.angle_gamma   90.00
#
_symmetry.space_group_name_H-M   'P 1'
#
loop_
_entity.id
_entity.type
_entity.pdbx_description
1 polymer ?
#
loop_
_entity_poly.entity_id
_entity_poly.type
_entity_poly.pdbx_seq_one_letter_code
_entity_poly.pdbx_strand_id
1 'polypeptide(L)'
;MSWHTEIAEALAAAPYAASYCEENAWHQLSRLPDASYWAVIVSNTGRCIPYFAQRSAAVGDPVFWDYHVWLLAEHEDELYALDLDSRLPTPTPLTLYLDASFPEYPTWPKAYWPWFRPIRRDQYLAEFASDRRHMRDGERWHAPPPPWPCIGNGHILDAWREIPGVALPGKVLTVDELIEYLTASR
;
A
#
# COMPACT_ATOMS: atom_id res chain seq x y z
N MET A 1 26.33 -6.63 -1.86
CA MET A 1 24.97 -7.18 -1.80
C MET A 1 24.16 -6.43 -2.86
N SER A 2 23.23 -7.08 -3.57
CA SER A 2 22.41 -6.35 -4.57
C SER A 2 21.38 -5.48 -3.87
N TRP A 3 20.96 -4.37 -4.49
CA TRP A 3 19.88 -3.52 -3.96
C TRP A 3 18.60 -4.34 -3.67
N HIS A 4 18.24 -5.27 -4.57
CA HIS A 4 17.09 -6.16 -4.37
C HIS A 4 17.21 -6.99 -3.08
N THR A 5 18.40 -7.53 -2.80
CA THR A 5 18.64 -8.32 -1.57
C THR A 5 18.58 -7.44 -0.33
N GLU A 6 19.21 -6.27 -0.36
CA GLU A 6 19.22 -5.32 0.76
C GLU A 6 17.81 -4.86 1.13
N ILE A 7 17.00 -4.48 0.13
CA ILE A 7 15.61 -4.05 0.36
C ILE A 7 14.76 -5.21 0.88
N ALA A 8 14.86 -6.40 0.28
CA ALA A 8 14.11 -7.56 0.74
C ALA A 8 14.43 -7.92 2.21
N GLU A 9 15.71 -7.86 2.60
CA GLU A 9 16.15 -8.09 3.99
C GLU A 9 15.64 -6.99 4.94
N ALA A 10 15.70 -5.72 4.54
CA ALA A 10 15.21 -4.60 5.34
C ALA A 10 13.70 -4.69 5.60
N LEU A 11 12.92 -5.04 4.58
CA LEU A 11 11.47 -5.24 4.69
C LEU A 11 11.14 -6.45 5.56
N ALA A 12 11.82 -7.58 5.38
CA ALA A 12 11.60 -8.79 6.17
C ALA A 12 11.97 -8.62 7.65
N ALA A 13 12.89 -7.70 7.97
CA ALA A 13 13.27 -7.37 9.34
C ALA A 13 12.25 -6.44 10.03
N ALA A 14 11.34 -5.79 9.29
CA ALA A 14 10.31 -4.94 9.85
C ALA A 14 9.22 -5.76 10.57
N PRO A 15 8.65 -5.27 11.67
CA PRO A 15 7.43 -5.85 12.25
C PRO A 15 6.33 -5.96 11.20
N TYR A 16 5.59 -7.07 11.23
CA TYR A 16 4.51 -7.34 10.29
C TYR A 16 3.30 -7.95 11.02
N ALA A 17 2.11 -7.49 10.66
CA ALA A 17 0.83 -8.00 11.12
C ALA A 17 -0.15 -8.05 9.94
N ALA A 18 -0.72 -9.24 9.68
CA ALA A 18 -1.71 -9.41 8.61
C ALA A 18 -2.94 -8.52 8.88
N SER A 19 -3.49 -7.93 7.81
CA SER A 19 -4.62 -6.98 7.86
C SER A 19 -4.32 -5.60 8.49
N TYR A 20 -3.05 -5.29 8.75
CA TYR A 20 -2.58 -3.96 9.20
C TYR A 20 -1.52 -3.41 8.24
N CYS A 21 -1.78 -3.49 6.93
CA CYS A 21 -0.85 -3.10 5.86
C CYS A 21 -0.38 -1.64 5.98
N GLU A 22 -1.21 -0.75 6.49
CA GLU A 22 -0.91 0.65 6.80
C GLU A 22 0.16 0.80 7.90
N GLU A 23 0.11 -0.02 8.95
CA GLU A 23 1.11 0.01 10.01
C GLU A 23 2.39 -0.71 9.57
N ASN A 24 2.25 -1.80 8.79
CA ASN A 24 3.38 -2.49 8.18
C ASN A 24 4.17 -1.55 7.28
N ALA A 25 3.49 -0.76 6.45
CA ALA A 25 4.09 0.25 5.58
C ALA A 25 4.88 1.29 6.39
N TRP A 26 4.34 1.78 7.51
CA TRP A 26 5.05 2.72 8.39
C TRP A 26 6.35 2.13 8.94
N HIS A 27 6.29 0.90 9.48
CA HIS A 27 7.46 0.23 10.04
C HIS A 27 8.52 -0.08 8.98
N GLN A 28 8.09 -0.53 7.80
CA GLN A 28 8.99 -0.78 6.67
C GLN A 28 9.67 0.51 6.22
N LEU A 29 8.92 1.61 6.00
CA LEU A 29 9.48 2.91 5.64
C LEU A 29 10.45 3.47 6.69
N SER A 30 10.24 3.18 7.97
CA SER A 30 11.17 3.59 9.03
C SER A 30 12.53 2.88 8.98
N ARG A 31 12.60 1.74 8.30
CA ARG A 31 13.78 0.86 8.23
C ARG A 31 14.51 0.88 6.90
N LEU A 32 13.82 1.27 5.83
CA LEU A 32 14.42 1.38 4.51
C LEU A 32 15.56 2.44 4.52
N PRO A 33 16.64 2.22 3.75
CA PRO A 33 17.75 3.17 3.65
C PRO A 33 17.27 4.51 3.07
N ASP A 34 18.08 5.56 3.09
CA ASP A 34 17.70 6.86 2.51
C ASP A 34 17.57 6.76 0.98
N ALA A 35 16.33 6.68 0.50
CA ALA A 35 15.96 6.81 -0.91
C ALA A 35 14.54 7.39 -1.03
N SER A 36 14.12 7.63 -2.27
CA SER A 36 12.76 8.06 -2.59
C SER A 36 11.80 6.87 -2.47
N TYR A 37 11.00 6.89 -1.40
CA TYR A 37 9.92 5.92 -1.20
C TYR A 37 8.59 6.62 -0.99
N TRP A 38 7.52 5.88 -1.27
CA TRP A 38 6.15 6.28 -0.99
C TRP A 38 5.41 5.11 -0.36
N ALA A 39 4.47 5.41 0.54
CA ALA A 39 3.38 4.49 0.81
C ALA A 39 2.28 4.75 -0.23
N VAL A 40 1.79 3.71 -0.88
CA VAL A 40 0.72 3.80 -1.86
C VAL A 40 -0.52 3.16 -1.27
N ILE A 41 -1.51 4.00 -0.95
CA ILE A 41 -2.81 3.54 -0.51
C ILE A 41 -3.66 3.25 -1.75
N VAL A 42 -4.26 2.07 -1.80
CA VAL A 42 -5.17 1.66 -2.86
C VAL A 42 -6.54 1.43 -2.26
N SER A 43 -7.56 2.07 -2.81
CA SER A 43 -8.96 1.91 -2.39
C SER A 43 -9.88 2.15 -3.59
N ASN A 44 -11.20 2.02 -3.39
CA ASN A 44 -12.20 2.45 -4.35
C ASN A 44 -13.44 2.98 -3.62
N THR A 45 -14.40 3.57 -4.35
CA THR A 45 -15.62 4.13 -3.73
C THR A 45 -16.49 3.06 -3.07
N GLY A 46 -16.41 1.82 -3.53
CA GLY A 46 -17.14 0.68 -2.97
C GLY A 46 -16.43 -0.01 -1.81
N ARG A 47 -15.20 0.40 -1.46
CA ARG A 47 -14.31 -0.32 -0.52
C ARG A 47 -14.29 -1.83 -0.80
N CYS A 48 -14.08 -2.17 -2.05
CA CYS A 48 -14.08 -3.56 -2.52
C CYS A 48 -13.27 -3.63 -3.82
N ILE A 49 -11.97 -3.83 -3.71
CA ILE A 49 -11.05 -3.92 -4.85
C ILE A 49 -10.64 -5.37 -5.04
N PRO A 50 -10.86 -5.96 -6.23
CA PRO A 50 -10.24 -7.22 -6.58
C PRO A 50 -8.73 -7.03 -6.76
N TYR A 51 -7.95 -7.76 -5.96
CA TYR A 51 -6.49 -7.70 -5.93
C TYR A 51 -5.93 -9.11 -6.14
N PHE A 52 -5.36 -9.34 -7.32
CA PHE A 52 -4.80 -10.64 -7.70
C PHE A 52 -3.37 -10.81 -7.19
N ALA A 53 -2.84 -12.02 -7.33
CA ALA A 53 -1.49 -12.36 -6.89
C ALA A 53 -1.23 -12.15 -5.39
N GLN A 54 -2.26 -12.16 -4.54
CA GLN A 54 -2.13 -11.97 -3.09
C GLN A 54 -1.93 -13.29 -2.35
N ARG A 55 -1.13 -13.29 -1.29
CA ARG A 55 -0.76 -14.49 -0.50
C ARG A 55 -1.96 -15.09 0.25
N SER A 56 -2.97 -14.28 0.55
CA SER A 56 -4.18 -14.68 1.28
C SER A 56 -5.28 -15.28 0.39
N ALA A 57 -5.16 -15.25 -0.94
CA ALA A 57 -6.04 -15.94 -1.89
C ALA A 57 -5.36 -17.12 -2.56
N ALA A 58 -6.13 -18.06 -3.14
CA ALA A 58 -5.58 -19.12 -3.97
C ALA A 58 -4.92 -18.54 -5.24
N VAL A 59 -4.03 -19.31 -5.87
CA VAL A 59 -3.38 -18.88 -7.12
C VAL A 59 -4.43 -18.70 -8.21
N GLY A 60 -4.49 -17.50 -8.79
CA GLY A 60 -5.47 -17.14 -9.82
C GLY A 60 -6.71 -16.45 -9.28
N ASP A 61 -6.96 -16.50 -7.97
CA ASP A 61 -8.11 -15.84 -7.34
C ASP A 61 -7.71 -14.46 -6.78
N PRO A 62 -8.62 -13.47 -6.82
CA PRO A 62 -8.40 -12.20 -6.15
C PRO A 62 -8.74 -12.28 -4.65
N VAL A 63 -8.11 -11.39 -3.88
CA VAL A 63 -8.65 -10.93 -2.60
C VAL A 63 -9.50 -9.69 -2.86
N PHE A 64 -10.62 -9.55 -2.16
CA PHE A 64 -11.39 -8.31 -2.19
C PHE A 64 -11.03 -7.46 -0.97
N TRP A 65 -10.14 -6.49 -1.18
CA TRP A 65 -9.69 -5.57 -0.13
C TRP A 65 -10.64 -4.38 -0.02
N ASP A 66 -10.90 -3.91 1.21
CA ASP A 66 -11.54 -2.61 1.43
C ASP A 66 -10.58 -1.46 1.12
N TYR A 67 -9.31 -1.64 1.48
CA TYR A 67 -8.15 -0.90 1.02
C TYR A 67 -6.89 -1.78 1.16
N HIS A 68 -5.81 -1.42 0.49
CA HIS A 68 -4.48 -2.03 0.67
C HIS A 68 -3.40 -0.95 0.68
N VAL A 69 -2.29 -1.20 1.38
CA VAL A 69 -1.13 -0.31 1.41
C VAL A 69 0.13 -1.10 1.10
N TRP A 70 0.84 -0.68 0.06
CA TRP A 70 2.14 -1.21 -0.34
C TRP A 70 3.13 -0.06 -0.53
N LEU A 71 4.43 -0.35 -0.64
CA LEU A 71 5.44 0.69 -0.81
C LEU A 71 5.92 0.79 -2.25
N LEU A 72 6.19 1.99 -2.69
CA LEU A 72 6.85 2.27 -3.96
C LEU A 72 8.29 2.70 -3.67
N ALA A 73 9.23 2.19 -4.46
CA ALA A 73 10.62 2.61 -4.45
C ALA A 73 11.05 3.06 -5.85
N GLU A 74 11.96 4.02 -5.89
CA GLU A 74 12.70 4.38 -7.09
C GLU A 74 14.16 3.96 -6.95
N HIS A 75 14.67 3.30 -7.99
CA HIS A 75 16.07 2.85 -8.04
C HIS A 75 16.55 2.83 -9.49
N GLU A 76 17.66 3.53 -9.77
CA GLU A 76 18.26 3.63 -11.11
C GLU A 76 17.23 4.03 -12.19
N ASP A 77 16.42 5.07 -11.91
CA ASP A 77 15.34 5.58 -12.77
C ASP A 77 14.19 4.58 -13.05
N GLU A 78 14.14 3.45 -12.35
CA GLU A 78 13.08 2.45 -12.44
C GLU A 78 12.21 2.46 -11.16
N LEU A 79 10.93 2.11 -11.33
CA LEU A 79 9.97 2.03 -10.23
C LEU A 79 9.73 0.59 -9.81
N TYR A 80 9.66 0.37 -8.50
CA TYR A 80 9.43 -0.94 -7.91
C TYR A 80 8.33 -0.89 -6.86
N ALA A 81 7.41 -1.86 -6.93
CA ALA A 81 6.48 -2.14 -5.85
C ALA A 81 7.14 -3.06 -4.82
N LEU A 82 6.93 -2.75 -3.55
CA LEU A 82 7.32 -3.54 -2.40
C LEU A 82 6.03 -3.90 -1.63
N ASP A 83 5.57 -5.13 -1.81
CA ASP A 83 4.36 -5.63 -1.16
C ASP A 83 4.61 -7.02 -0.56
N LEU A 84 4.67 -7.10 0.77
CA LEU A 84 4.84 -8.37 1.48
C LEU A 84 3.57 -9.24 1.46
N ASP A 85 2.42 -8.68 1.11
CA ASP A 85 1.16 -9.40 0.93
C ASP A 85 1.03 -10.00 -0.49
N SER A 86 1.91 -9.61 -1.42
CA SER A 86 1.98 -10.16 -2.77
C SER A 86 2.72 -11.50 -2.82
N ARG A 87 2.35 -12.32 -3.81
CA ARG A 87 3.04 -13.55 -4.21
C ARG A 87 4.23 -13.26 -5.13
N LEU A 88 4.30 -12.05 -5.69
CA LEU A 88 5.41 -11.63 -6.54
C LEU A 88 6.68 -11.43 -5.70
N PRO A 89 7.87 -11.58 -6.30
CA PRO A 89 9.12 -11.26 -5.62
C PRO A 89 9.16 -9.79 -5.21
N THR A 90 9.50 -9.48 -3.96
CA THR A 90 9.69 -8.09 -3.53
C THR A 90 11.19 -7.78 -3.43
N PRO A 91 11.71 -6.73 -4.09
CA PRO A 91 11.04 -5.77 -4.98
C PRO A 91 10.54 -6.35 -6.32
N THR A 92 9.40 -5.87 -6.82
CA THR A 92 8.86 -6.18 -8.17
C THR A 92 8.88 -4.92 -9.03
N PRO A 93 9.29 -4.94 -10.31
CA PRO A 93 9.07 -3.82 -11.22
C PRO A 93 7.59 -3.37 -11.23
N LEU A 94 7.33 -2.06 -11.17
CA LEU A 94 5.99 -1.52 -10.94
C LEU A 94 4.99 -1.97 -12.01
N THR A 95 5.38 -1.97 -13.28
CA THR A 95 4.50 -2.38 -14.39
C THR A 95 4.08 -3.85 -14.25
N LEU A 96 5.05 -4.75 -13.99
CA LEU A 96 4.78 -6.17 -13.72
C LEU A 96 3.85 -6.35 -12.51
N TYR A 97 4.06 -5.56 -11.46
CA TYR A 97 3.23 -5.60 -10.26
C TYR A 97 1.79 -5.19 -10.54
N LEU A 98 1.57 -4.09 -11.25
CA LEU A 98 0.24 -3.60 -11.61
C LEU A 98 -0.50 -4.57 -12.55
N ASP A 99 0.18 -5.08 -13.57
CA ASP A 99 -0.39 -6.05 -14.53
C ASP A 99 -0.83 -7.35 -13.83
N ALA A 100 -0.03 -7.84 -12.87
CA ALA A 100 -0.34 -9.04 -12.12
C ALA A 100 -1.38 -8.84 -11.03
N SER A 101 -1.46 -7.65 -10.43
CA SER A 101 -2.39 -7.32 -9.33
C SER A 101 -3.77 -6.92 -9.85
N PHE A 102 -3.84 -6.29 -11.02
CA PHE A 102 -5.07 -5.82 -11.64
C PHE A 102 -5.25 -6.34 -13.07
N PRO A 103 -5.22 -7.67 -13.27
CA PRO A 103 -5.36 -8.27 -14.59
C PRO A 103 -6.72 -7.88 -15.18
N GLU A 104 -6.74 -7.59 -16.48
CA GLU A 104 -7.96 -7.19 -17.19
C GLU A 104 -8.54 -5.81 -16.82
N TYR A 105 -7.92 -5.00 -15.94
CA TYR A 105 -8.23 -3.57 -15.91
C TYR A 105 -7.98 -2.94 -17.30
N PRO A 106 -8.85 -2.05 -17.82
CA PRO A 106 -10.06 -1.47 -17.23
C PRO A 106 -11.38 -2.18 -17.62
N THR A 107 -11.36 -3.45 -18.03
CA THR A 107 -12.56 -4.18 -18.49
C THR A 107 -13.57 -4.48 -17.37
N TRP A 108 -13.13 -4.43 -16.12
CA TRP A 108 -13.99 -4.61 -14.94
C TRP A 108 -15.10 -3.56 -14.85
N PRO A 109 -16.21 -3.85 -14.14
CA PRO A 109 -17.18 -2.83 -13.77
C PRO A 109 -16.50 -1.68 -13.01
N LYS A 110 -16.84 -0.44 -13.35
CA LYS A 110 -16.24 0.78 -12.74
C LYS A 110 -16.28 0.83 -11.22
N ALA A 111 -17.25 0.16 -10.59
CA ALA A 111 -17.36 0.06 -9.13
C ALA A 111 -16.16 -0.65 -8.48
N TYR A 112 -15.42 -1.47 -9.24
CA TYR A 112 -14.24 -2.20 -8.78
C TYR A 112 -12.93 -1.53 -9.17
N TRP A 113 -12.95 -0.44 -9.95
CA TRP A 113 -11.72 0.19 -10.42
C TRP A 113 -10.92 0.75 -9.23
N PRO A 114 -9.63 0.39 -9.11
CA PRO A 114 -8.79 0.92 -8.05
C PRO A 114 -8.45 2.38 -8.34
N TRP A 115 -8.26 3.14 -7.27
CA TRP A 115 -7.49 4.36 -7.30
C TRP A 115 -6.33 4.27 -6.33
N PHE A 116 -5.28 5.05 -6.60
CA PHE A 116 -4.02 5.03 -5.89
C PHE A 116 -3.76 6.42 -5.29
N ARG A 117 -3.25 6.44 -4.07
CA ARG A 117 -2.77 7.66 -3.40
C ARG A 117 -1.33 7.40 -2.94
N PRO A 118 -0.32 7.80 -3.73
CA PRO A 118 1.05 7.81 -3.26
C PRO A 118 1.27 8.95 -2.26
N ILE A 119 1.80 8.63 -1.09
CA ILE A 119 2.21 9.56 -0.04
C ILE A 119 3.71 9.37 0.19
N ARG A 120 4.49 10.44 0.07
CA ARG A 120 5.95 10.38 0.25
C ARG A 120 6.30 9.84 1.63
N ARG A 121 7.42 9.12 1.72
CA ARG A 121 7.95 8.54 2.96
C ARG A 121 8.00 9.53 4.13
N ASP A 122 8.60 10.69 3.91
CA ASP A 122 8.75 11.74 4.93
C ASP A 122 7.39 12.18 5.48
N GLN A 123 6.44 12.41 4.58
CA GLN A 123 5.08 12.76 4.95
C GLN A 123 4.33 11.61 5.66
N TYR A 124 4.43 10.38 5.16
CA TYR A 124 3.78 9.23 5.77
C TYR A 124 4.30 8.98 7.19
N LEU A 125 5.62 9.04 7.39
CA LEU A 125 6.23 8.84 8.70
C LEU A 125 5.85 9.96 9.69
N ALA A 126 5.71 11.21 9.21
CA ALA A 126 5.39 12.36 10.04
C ALA A 126 3.89 12.46 10.40
N GLU A 127 3.00 12.12 9.48
CA GLU A 127 1.56 12.41 9.61
C GLU A 127 0.70 11.17 9.89
N PHE A 128 1.19 9.96 9.61
CA PHE A 128 0.39 8.76 9.81
C PHE A 128 0.06 8.55 11.29
N ALA A 129 -1.23 8.37 11.56
CA ALA A 129 -1.74 8.01 12.88
C ALA A 129 -2.91 7.02 12.74
N SER A 130 -2.90 5.96 13.54
CA SER A 130 -3.96 4.96 13.62
C SER A 130 -4.14 4.50 15.06
N ASP A 131 -5.33 4.69 15.60
CA ASP A 131 -5.75 4.10 16.88
C ASP A 131 -6.45 2.74 16.69
N ARG A 132 -6.42 2.22 15.44
CA ARG A 132 -6.96 0.93 15.04
C ARG A 132 -8.48 0.79 15.20
N ARG A 133 -9.21 1.89 15.42
CA ARG A 133 -10.68 1.86 15.59
C ARG A 133 -11.41 1.20 14.42
N HIS A 134 -10.86 1.32 13.21
CA HIS A 134 -11.44 0.75 11.99
C HIS A 134 -11.39 -0.78 11.95
N MET A 135 -10.55 -1.40 12.78
CA MET A 135 -10.42 -2.86 12.92
C MET A 135 -11.24 -3.42 14.10
N ARG A 136 -12.09 -2.59 14.71
CA ARG A 136 -12.87 -2.93 15.91
C ARG A 136 -14.36 -2.79 15.68
N ASP A 137 -15.08 -3.79 16.17
CA ASP A 137 -16.53 -3.74 16.39
C ASP A 137 -16.79 -3.90 17.90
N GLY A 138 -16.89 -2.76 18.60
CA GLY A 138 -16.93 -2.70 20.06
C GLY A 138 -15.65 -3.26 20.71
N GLU A 139 -15.79 -4.42 21.37
CA GLU A 139 -14.68 -5.16 21.99
C GLU A 139 -14.07 -6.21 21.07
N ARG A 140 -14.71 -6.52 19.94
CA ARG A 140 -14.25 -7.54 19.00
C ARG A 140 -13.31 -6.92 17.97
N TRP A 141 -12.22 -7.63 17.70
CA TRP A 141 -11.30 -7.31 16.61
C TRP A 141 -11.65 -8.08 15.33
N HIS A 142 -11.55 -7.43 14.17
CA HIS A 142 -11.70 -8.09 12.87
C HIS A 142 -10.51 -9.00 12.54
N ALA A 143 -9.30 -8.62 12.99
CA ALA A 143 -8.09 -9.43 12.97
C ALA A 143 -7.27 -9.18 14.25
N PRO A 144 -6.40 -10.09 14.70
CA PRO A 144 -5.58 -9.86 15.90
C PRO A 144 -4.75 -8.58 15.77
N PRO A 145 -4.83 -7.63 16.73
CA PRO A 145 -4.11 -6.37 16.62
C PRO A 145 -2.60 -6.58 16.72
N PRO A 146 -1.79 -5.71 16.10
CA PRO A 146 -0.35 -5.79 16.20
C PRO A 146 0.14 -5.62 17.64
N PRO A 147 1.24 -6.29 18.04
CA PRO A 147 1.74 -6.24 19.40
C PRO A 147 2.46 -4.92 19.76
N TRP A 148 2.77 -4.08 18.77
CA TRP A 148 3.37 -2.76 19.01
C TRP A 148 2.29 -1.71 19.36
N PRO A 149 2.67 -0.60 20.03
CA PRO A 149 1.75 0.51 20.31
C PRO A 149 1.14 1.10 19.04
N CYS A 150 -0.03 1.71 19.16
CA CYS A 150 -0.62 2.50 18.07
C CYS A 150 0.37 3.57 17.57
N ILE A 151 0.35 3.83 16.27
CA ILE A 151 1.24 4.80 15.63
C ILE A 151 0.58 6.17 15.71
N GLY A 152 1.34 7.18 16.17
CA GLY A 152 0.87 8.55 16.27
C GLY A 152 -0.27 8.77 17.28
N ASN A 153 -0.88 9.95 17.23
CA ASN A 153 -2.02 10.34 18.06
C ASN A 153 -3.23 10.63 17.18
N GLY A 154 -4.20 9.71 17.13
CA GLY A 154 -5.44 9.87 16.37
C GLY A 154 -5.64 8.78 15.30
N HIS A 155 -6.46 9.10 14.29
CA HIS A 155 -6.81 8.16 13.22
C HIS A 155 -7.00 8.91 11.90
N ILE A 156 -5.95 8.96 11.07
CA ILE A 156 -5.96 9.68 9.78
C ILE A 156 -6.30 8.77 8.60
N LEU A 157 -6.19 7.44 8.79
CA LEU A 157 -6.36 6.46 7.73
C LEU A 157 -7.71 6.58 7.00
N ASP A 158 -8.80 6.86 7.72
CA ASP A 158 -10.13 7.02 7.11
C ASP A 158 -10.14 8.15 6.07
N ALA A 159 -9.46 9.26 6.35
CA ALA A 159 -9.32 10.35 5.40
C ALA A 159 -8.46 9.91 4.19
N TRP A 160 -7.35 9.22 4.44
CA TRP A 160 -6.41 8.85 3.37
C TRP A 160 -6.94 7.75 2.43
N ARG A 161 -7.78 6.83 2.92
CA ARG A 161 -8.37 5.73 2.13
C ARG A 161 -9.69 6.07 1.43
N GLU A 162 -10.10 7.33 1.45
CA GLU A 162 -11.27 7.85 0.74
C GLU A 162 -10.88 8.77 -0.42
N ILE A 163 -11.77 8.89 -1.42
CA ILE A 163 -11.67 9.92 -2.46
C ILE A 163 -12.08 11.25 -1.81
N PRO A 164 -11.19 12.23 -1.65
CA PRO A 164 -11.50 13.40 -0.85
C PRO A 164 -12.41 14.34 -1.61
N GLY A 165 -13.29 15.02 -0.88
CA GLY A 165 -13.72 16.38 -1.21
C GLY A 165 -12.79 17.46 -0.62
N VAL A 166 -11.67 17.10 0.01
CA VAL A 166 -10.81 17.97 0.84
C VAL A 166 -9.32 17.83 0.45
N ALA A 167 -8.50 18.85 0.68
CA ALA A 167 -7.05 18.81 0.43
C ALA A 167 -6.34 17.85 1.40
N LEU A 168 -6.08 16.62 0.94
CA LEU A 168 -5.31 15.59 1.63
C LEU A 168 -3.97 15.35 0.91
N PRO A 169 -2.97 14.77 1.59
CA PRO A 169 -1.69 14.45 0.96
C PRO A 169 -1.84 13.41 -0.14
N GLY A 170 -0.98 13.52 -1.16
CA GLY A 170 -1.04 12.70 -2.37
C GLY A 170 -2.23 13.03 -3.28
N LYS A 171 -2.03 12.86 -4.59
CA LYS A 171 -3.12 12.92 -5.58
C LYS A 171 -3.80 11.54 -5.65
N VAL A 172 -5.11 11.51 -5.85
CA VAL A 172 -5.83 10.28 -6.22
C VAL A 172 -5.63 10.07 -7.72
N LEU A 173 -5.09 8.91 -8.08
CA LEU A 173 -4.65 8.56 -9.42
C LEU A 173 -5.34 7.26 -9.86
N THR A 174 -5.71 7.16 -11.13
CA THR A 174 -6.01 5.87 -11.78
C THR A 174 -4.73 5.05 -11.98
N VAL A 175 -4.85 3.81 -12.48
CA VAL A 175 -3.67 2.97 -12.84
C VAL A 175 -2.76 3.70 -13.82
N ASP A 176 -3.33 4.28 -14.87
CA ASP A 176 -2.57 4.96 -15.93
C ASP A 176 -1.91 6.25 -15.39
N GLU A 177 -2.66 7.04 -14.61
CA GLU A 177 -2.15 8.28 -14.02
C GLU A 177 -1.05 8.04 -12.98
N LEU A 178 -1.02 6.87 -12.32
CA LEU A 178 0.01 6.55 -11.32
C LEU A 178 1.40 6.53 -11.97
N ILE A 179 1.53 5.81 -13.09
CA ILE A 179 2.80 5.68 -13.82
C ILE A 179 3.24 7.06 -14.34
N GLU A 180 2.32 7.82 -14.93
CA GLU A 180 2.61 9.16 -15.45
C GLU A 180 3.03 10.13 -14.35
N TYR A 181 2.29 10.17 -13.23
CA TYR A 181 2.55 11.06 -12.11
C TYR A 181 3.95 10.83 -11.52
N LEU A 182 4.33 9.57 -11.34
CA LEU A 182 5.60 9.20 -10.73
C LEU A 182 6.78 9.37 -11.69
N THR A 183 6.55 9.34 -13.00
CA THR A 183 7.59 9.62 -14.00
C THR A 183 7.80 11.13 -14.17
N ALA A 184 6.73 11.93 -14.09
CA ALA A 184 6.79 13.39 -14.24
C ALA A 184 7.23 14.14 -12.97
N SER A 185 7.19 13.49 -11.81
CA SER A 185 7.59 14.08 -10.52
C SER A 185 9.06 13.82 -10.15
N ARG A 186 9.85 13.28 -11.09
CA ARG A 186 11.29 13.03 -10.99
C ARG A 186 12.11 14.26 -11.34
#